data_AF-A0A661NC87-F1
#
_entry.id   AF-A0A661NC87-F1
#
_cell.length_a   1.000
_cell.length_b   1.000
_cell.length_c   1.000
_cell.angle_alpha   90.00
_cell.angle_beta   90.00
_cell.angle_gamma   90.00
#
_symmetry.space_group_name_H-M   'P 1'
#
loop_
_entity.id
_entity.type
_entity.pdbx_description
1 polymer ?
#
loop_
_entity_poly.entity_id
_entity_poly.type
_entity_poly.pdbx_seq_one_letter_code
_entity_poly.pdbx_strand_id
1 'polypeptide(L)'
;MRGIDPMPHSAFASERRLLTGVLLAFLGVALLAALDIASDLREGTTLAHVAVEAGVLLVGLLGSIFMARRLVHTLRQARAVQREAFELAEQLEVTRAEAIRWRCEARELMEGLAAALDGQFARWNLSPAEKEVALLLLKGLSHKEVAEIRSVTEATARQQARAVYKKAGLSGRHDLAAFFLEDLMLPVEPEAKTSQDTPSGMQG
;
A
#
# COMPACT_ATOMS: atom_id res chain seq x y z
N MET A 1 -2.58 17.68 10.86
CA MET A 1 -1.82 16.44 11.13
C MET A 1 -2.04 16.06 12.58
N ARG A 2 -2.97 15.14 12.89
CA ARG A 2 -3.08 14.58 14.25
C ARG A 2 -1.95 13.58 14.41
N GLY A 3 -1.06 13.83 15.36
CA GLY A 3 -0.05 12.88 15.77
C GLY A 3 -0.74 11.59 16.19
N ILE A 4 -0.27 10.48 15.64
CA ILE A 4 -0.61 9.15 16.13
C ILE A 4 0.08 9.05 17.49
N ASP A 5 -0.69 9.09 18.58
CA ASP A 5 -0.15 8.88 19.92
C ASP A 5 0.54 7.50 19.95
N PRO A 6 1.80 7.41 20.39
CA PRO A 6 2.48 6.12 20.50
C PRO A 6 1.72 5.27 21.54
N MET A 7 1.21 4.13 21.09
CA MET A 7 0.55 3.14 21.93
C MET A 7 1.42 2.85 23.17
N PRO A 8 0.83 2.77 24.39
CA PRO A 8 1.61 2.59 25.61
C PRO A 8 2.26 1.20 25.64
N HIS A 9 3.50 1.11 25.16
CA HIS A 9 4.33 -0.09 25.27
C HIS A 9 4.50 -0.57 26.73
N SER A 10 4.22 0.30 27.71
CA SER A 10 4.27 0.02 29.14
C SER A 10 3.12 -0.87 29.64
N ALA A 11 1.93 -0.81 29.03
CA ALA A 11 0.73 -1.52 29.54
C ALA A 11 0.82 -3.05 29.33
N PHE A 12 1.29 -3.49 28.17
CA PHE A 12 1.49 -4.92 27.90
C PHE A 12 2.71 -5.48 28.65
N ALA A 13 3.73 -4.66 28.87
CA ALA A 13 4.91 -5.05 29.65
C ALA A 13 4.57 -5.20 31.14
N SER A 14 3.73 -4.32 31.70
CA SER A 14 3.26 -4.42 33.08
C SER A 14 2.32 -5.61 33.25
N GLU A 15 1.37 -5.85 32.33
CA GLU A 15 0.48 -7.01 32.38
C GLU A 15 1.26 -8.33 32.31
N ARG A 16 2.24 -8.46 31.42
CA ARG A 16 3.09 -9.64 31.35
C ARG A 16 3.87 -9.86 32.65
N ARG A 17 4.48 -8.81 33.21
CA ARG A 17 5.22 -8.87 34.48
C ARG A 17 4.33 -9.29 35.65
N LEU A 18 3.10 -8.76 35.70
CA LEU A 18 2.09 -9.13 36.68
C LEU A 18 1.69 -10.60 36.54
N LEU A 19 1.38 -11.07 35.32
CA LEU A 19 1.03 -12.47 35.07
C LEU A 19 2.17 -13.43 35.42
N THR A 20 3.42 -13.09 35.07
CA THR A 20 4.58 -13.90 35.47
C THR A 20 4.80 -13.89 36.98
N GLY A 21 4.61 -12.74 37.65
CA GLY A 21 4.72 -12.64 39.10
C GLY A 21 3.65 -13.46 39.83
N VAL A 22 2.40 -13.41 39.36
CA VAL A 22 1.29 -14.21 39.91
C VAL A 22 1.52 -15.70 39.67
N LEU A 23 2.00 -16.11 38.49
CA LEU A 23 2.35 -17.51 38.23
C LEU A 23 3.44 -18.01 39.18
N LEU A 24 4.49 -17.22 39.40
CA LEU A 24 5.57 -17.55 40.34
C LEU A 24 5.06 -17.63 41.79
N ALA A 25 4.13 -16.75 42.18
CA ALA A 25 3.50 -16.81 43.49
C ALA A 25 2.70 -18.11 43.69
N PHE A 26 1.88 -18.52 42.71
CA PHE A 26 1.16 -19.80 42.77
C PHE A 26 2.10 -21.00 42.81
N LEU A 27 3.19 -20.97 42.03
CA LEU A 27 4.21 -22.03 42.05
C LEU A 27 4.91 -22.10 43.42
N GLY A 28 5.21 -20.95 44.03
CA GLY A 28 5.79 -20.86 45.37
C GLY A 28 4.86 -21.41 46.45
N VAL A 29 3.57 -21.07 46.40
CA VAL A 29 2.56 -21.62 47.33
C VAL A 29 2.43 -23.14 47.16
N ALA A 30 2.37 -23.64 45.93
CA ALA A 30 2.33 -25.08 45.66
C ALA A 30 3.59 -25.80 46.16
N LEU A 31 4.76 -25.18 46.01
CA LEU A 31 6.02 -25.74 46.51
C LEU A 31 6.03 -25.82 48.04
N LEU A 32 5.61 -24.76 48.73
CA LEU A 32 5.54 -24.75 50.19
C LEU A 32 4.57 -25.81 50.71
N ALA A 33 3.37 -25.91 50.12
CA ALA A 33 2.41 -26.95 50.49
C ALA A 33 2.94 -28.37 50.24
N ALA A 34 3.68 -28.59 49.15
CA ALA A 34 4.29 -29.90 48.89
C ALA A 34 5.39 -30.26 49.89
N LEU A 35 6.17 -29.27 50.35
CA LEU A 35 7.19 -29.47 51.38
C LEU A 35 6.57 -29.79 52.75
N ASP A 36 5.45 -29.13 53.07
CA ASP A 36 4.69 -29.37 54.31
C ASP A 36 4.19 -30.81 54.37
N ILE A 37 3.49 -31.27 53.31
CA ILE A 37 3.00 -32.66 53.18
C ILE A 37 4.16 -33.67 53.32
N ALA A 38 5.33 -33.37 52.74
CA ALA A 38 6.48 -34.26 52.80
C ALA A 38 7.11 -34.33 54.20
N SER A 39 7.01 -33.26 54.99
CA SER A 39 7.42 -33.22 56.39
C SER A 39 6.45 -34.02 57.26
N ASP A 40 5.15 -33.78 57.08
CA ASP A 40 4.07 -34.42 57.83
C ASP A 40 3.99 -35.94 57.65
N LEU A 41 4.28 -36.43 56.44
CA LEU A 41 4.38 -37.86 56.13
C LEU A 41 5.50 -38.57 56.90
N ARG A 42 6.53 -37.84 57.35
CA ARG A 42 7.65 -38.40 58.13
C ARG A 42 7.36 -38.42 59.63
N GLU A 43 6.55 -37.47 60.10
CA GLU A 43 6.27 -37.25 61.53
C GLU A 43 4.98 -37.94 62.02
N GLY A 44 4.11 -38.40 61.11
CA GLY A 44 2.94 -39.22 61.46
C GLY A 44 1.75 -38.41 62.01
N THR A 45 1.33 -37.38 61.27
CA THR A 45 0.30 -36.41 61.69
C THR A 45 -1.14 -36.88 61.39
N THR A 46 -2.14 -36.02 61.67
CA THR A 46 -3.56 -36.34 61.49
C THR A 46 -4.03 -36.20 60.03
N LEU A 47 -4.91 -37.09 59.57
CA LEU A 47 -5.46 -37.08 58.20
C LEU A 47 -6.10 -35.73 57.78
N ALA A 48 -6.59 -34.95 58.75
CA ALA A 48 -7.20 -33.65 58.48
C ALA A 48 -6.19 -32.60 57.98
N HIS A 49 -4.95 -32.60 58.49
CA HIS A 49 -3.91 -31.65 58.06
C HIS A 49 -3.49 -31.94 56.61
N VAL A 50 -3.18 -33.22 56.32
CA VAL A 50 -2.85 -33.70 54.97
C VAL A 50 -3.95 -33.37 53.95
N ALA A 51 -5.23 -33.49 54.34
CA ALA A 51 -6.35 -33.16 53.46
C ALA A 51 -6.43 -31.65 53.11
N VAL A 52 -6.16 -30.76 54.07
CA VAL A 52 -6.15 -29.31 53.86
C VAL A 52 -4.98 -28.92 52.95
N GLU A 53 -3.78 -29.42 53.23
CA GLU A 53 -2.58 -29.15 52.43
C GLU A 53 -2.70 -29.68 51.01
N ALA A 54 -3.26 -30.89 50.83
CA ALA A 54 -3.56 -31.43 49.52
C ALA A 54 -4.55 -30.52 48.74
N GLY A 55 -5.52 -29.94 49.44
CA GLY A 55 -6.43 -28.94 48.87
C GLY A 55 -5.71 -27.66 48.43
N VAL A 56 -4.80 -27.13 49.25
CA VAL A 56 -3.97 -25.95 48.93
C VAL A 56 -3.07 -26.24 47.73
N LEU A 57 -2.41 -27.40 47.71
CA LEU A 57 -1.56 -27.85 46.60
C LEU A 57 -2.37 -27.96 45.30
N LEU A 58 -3.57 -28.54 45.35
CA LEU A 58 -4.46 -28.67 44.19
C LEU A 58 -4.85 -27.29 43.63
N VAL A 59 -5.29 -26.36 44.49
CA VAL A 59 -5.63 -24.99 44.08
C VAL A 59 -4.43 -24.27 43.49
N GLY A 60 -3.25 -24.44 44.09
CA GLY A 60 -1.98 -23.89 43.59
C GLY A 60 -1.65 -24.39 42.18
N LEU A 61 -1.68 -25.71 41.96
CA LEU A 61 -1.40 -26.33 40.67
C LEU A 61 -2.41 -25.92 39.59
N LEU A 62 -3.71 -25.91 39.92
CA LEU A 62 -4.75 -25.46 38.98
C LEU A 62 -4.58 -23.98 38.61
N GLY A 63 -4.27 -23.13 39.60
CA GLY A 63 -3.94 -21.71 39.40
C GLY A 63 -2.72 -21.52 38.50
N SER A 64 -1.64 -22.28 38.75
CA SER A 64 -0.43 -22.25 37.92
C SER A 64 -0.71 -22.68 36.48
N ILE A 65 -1.49 -23.75 36.26
CA ILE A 65 -1.85 -24.21 34.91
C ILE A 65 -2.71 -23.17 34.18
N PHE A 66 -3.70 -22.59 34.85
CA PHE A 66 -4.56 -21.54 34.28
C PHE A 66 -3.75 -20.29 33.91
N MET A 67 -2.86 -19.83 34.81
CA MET A 67 -1.97 -18.69 34.57
C MET A 67 -0.97 -18.96 33.44
N ALA A 68 -0.36 -20.14 33.40
CA ALA A 68 0.56 -20.53 32.34
C ALA A 68 -0.14 -20.52 30.96
N ARG A 69 -1.36 -21.07 30.87
CA ARG A 69 -2.16 -21.04 29.63
C ARG A 69 -2.49 -19.61 29.20
N ARG A 70 -2.91 -18.76 30.15
CA ARG A 70 -3.20 -17.34 29.88
C ARG A 70 -1.96 -16.61 29.36
N LEU A 71 -0.81 -16.79 30.02
CA LEU A 71 0.45 -16.16 29.60
C LEU A 71 0.87 -16.60 28.19
N VAL A 72 0.79 -17.90 27.88
CA VAL A 72 1.10 -18.42 26.54
C VAL A 72 0.14 -17.86 25.49
N HIS A 73 -1.15 -17.73 25.80
CA HIS A 73 -2.13 -17.17 24.88
C HIS A 73 -1.83 -15.70 24.57
N THR A 74 -1.59 -14.87 25.58
CA THR A 74 -1.23 -13.46 25.40
C THR A 74 0.06 -13.30 24.58
N LEU A 75 1.08 -14.13 24.84
CA LEU A 75 2.33 -14.10 24.08
C LEU A 75 2.14 -14.51 22.61
N ARG A 76 1.27 -15.49 22.34
CA ARG A 76 0.96 -15.92 20.97
C ARG A 76 0.19 -14.86 20.21
N GLN A 77 -0.81 -14.23 20.82
CA GLN A 77 -1.57 -13.13 20.23
C GLN A 77 -0.66 -11.94 19.90
N ALA A 78 0.20 -11.53 20.84
CA ALA A 78 1.14 -10.43 20.61
C ALA A 78 2.09 -10.71 19.44
N ARG A 79 2.59 -11.94 19.31
CA ARG A 79 3.46 -12.35 18.19
C ARG A 79 2.70 -12.41 16.86
N ALA A 80 1.45 -12.85 16.85
CA ALA A 80 0.64 -12.90 15.64
C ALA A 80 0.38 -11.49 15.09
N VAL A 81 -0.04 -10.56 15.96
CA VAL A 81 -0.26 -9.16 15.58
C VAL A 81 1.02 -8.49 15.09
N GLN A 82 2.17 -8.77 15.71
CA GLN A 82 3.45 -8.22 15.23
C GLN A 82 3.86 -8.74 13.86
N ARG A 83 3.59 -10.02 13.56
CA ARG A 83 3.88 -10.60 12.23
C ARG A 83 2.99 -9.98 11.16
N GLU A 84 1.69 -9.90 11.42
CA GLU A 84 0.73 -9.28 10.51
C GLU A 84 1.07 -7.80 10.26
N ALA A 85 1.45 -7.06 11.31
CA ALA A 85 1.88 -5.67 11.17
C ALA A 85 3.14 -5.53 10.29
N PHE A 86 4.09 -6.46 10.42
CA PHE A 86 5.31 -6.46 9.59
C PHE A 86 4.98 -6.80 8.13
N GLU A 87 4.17 -7.83 7.90
CA GLU A 87 3.72 -8.24 6.55
C GLU A 87 2.95 -7.10 5.84
N LEU A 88 2.03 -6.45 6.55
CA LEU A 88 1.29 -5.30 6.01
C LEU A 88 2.19 -4.10 5.72
N ALA A 89 3.19 -3.85 6.57
CA ALA A 89 4.16 -2.77 6.34
C ALA A 89 4.99 -3.03 5.08
N GLU A 90 5.47 -4.27 4.89
CA GLU A 90 6.20 -4.68 3.69
C GLU A 90 5.33 -4.55 2.43
N GLN A 91 4.07 -5.01 2.47
CA GLN A 91 3.13 -4.88 1.35
C GLN A 91 2.86 -3.41 0.99
N LEU A 92 2.73 -2.53 1.99
CA LEU A 92 2.55 -1.10 1.78
C LEU A 92 3.75 -0.49 1.06
N GLU A 93 4.96 -0.86 1.48
CA GLU A 93 6.19 -0.36 0.86
C GLU A 93 6.30 -0.78 -0.61
N VAL A 94 6.03 -2.05 -0.91
CA VAL A 94 6.03 -2.57 -2.29
C VAL A 94 4.99 -1.85 -3.15
N THR A 95 3.74 -1.76 -2.67
CA THR A 95 2.66 -1.09 -3.40
C THR A 95 2.98 0.39 -3.64
N ARG A 96 3.57 1.06 -2.65
CA ARG A 96 3.96 2.47 -2.76
C ARG A 96 5.11 2.65 -3.76
N ALA A 97 6.09 1.77 -3.78
CA ALA A 97 7.19 1.80 -4.73
C ALA A 97 6.69 1.64 -6.16
N GLU A 98 5.78 0.69 -6.39
CA GLU A 98 5.14 0.49 -7.69
C GLU A 98 4.32 1.71 -8.14
N ALA A 99 3.53 2.29 -7.23
CA ALA A 99 2.78 3.51 -7.52
C ALA A 99 3.69 4.71 -7.86
N ILE A 100 4.84 4.84 -7.20
CA ILE A 100 5.83 5.88 -7.52
C ILE A 100 6.44 5.62 -8.90
N ARG A 101 6.85 4.39 -9.18
CA ARG A 101 7.40 4.01 -10.49
C ARG A 101 6.41 4.32 -11.61
N TRP A 102 5.16 3.88 -11.48
CA TRP A 102 4.11 4.16 -12.46
C TRP A 102 3.89 5.67 -12.66
N ARG A 103 3.90 6.46 -11.58
CA ARG A 103 3.78 7.93 -11.69
C ARG A 103 4.97 8.56 -12.40
N CYS A 104 6.19 8.06 -12.19
CA CYS A 104 7.38 8.53 -12.90
C CYS A 104 7.31 8.18 -14.39
N GLU A 105 7.00 6.93 -14.73
CA GLU A 105 6.82 6.48 -16.13
C GLU A 105 5.72 7.27 -16.82
N ALA A 106 4.55 7.42 -16.19
CA ALA A 106 3.46 8.21 -16.74
C ALA A 106 3.84 9.68 -16.91
N ARG A 107 4.64 10.25 -16.00
CA ARG A 107 5.12 11.62 -16.11
C ARG A 107 6.08 11.79 -17.28
N GLU A 108 7.01 10.87 -17.47
CA GLU A 108 7.95 10.89 -18.59
C GLU A 108 7.21 10.82 -19.94
N LEU A 109 6.24 9.91 -20.06
CA LEU A 109 5.39 9.80 -21.25
C LEU A 109 4.58 11.09 -21.51
N MET A 110 4.03 11.69 -20.46
CA MET A 110 3.29 12.95 -20.55
C MET A 110 4.18 14.13 -20.92
N GLU A 111 5.41 14.20 -20.41
CA GLU A 111 6.40 15.20 -20.78
C GLU A 111 6.80 15.06 -22.25
N GLY A 112 7.01 13.83 -22.73
CA GLY A 112 7.24 13.54 -24.15
C GLY A 112 6.07 13.98 -25.04
N LEU A 113 4.83 13.66 -24.65
CA LEU A 113 3.63 14.09 -25.36
C LEU A 113 3.49 15.62 -25.40
N ALA A 114 3.72 16.30 -24.27
CA ALA A 114 3.67 17.75 -24.19
C ALA A 114 4.70 18.40 -25.14
N ALA A 115 5.93 17.89 -25.17
CA ALA A 115 6.97 18.37 -26.08
C ALA A 115 6.58 18.15 -27.56
N ALA A 116 5.98 17.01 -27.90
CA ALA A 116 5.49 16.73 -29.25
C ALA A 116 4.36 17.68 -29.68
N LEU A 117 3.40 17.95 -28.78
CA LEU A 117 2.33 18.94 -28.99
C LEU A 117 2.92 20.34 -29.23
N ASP A 118 3.85 20.78 -28.40
CA ASP A 118 4.49 22.09 -28.53
C ASP A 118 5.27 22.23 -29.84
N GLY A 119 5.98 21.17 -30.24
CA GLY A 119 6.65 21.11 -31.54
C GLY A 119 5.68 21.23 -32.71
N GLN A 120 4.53 20.54 -32.66
CA GLN A 120 3.49 20.66 -33.70
C GLN A 120 2.86 22.06 -33.71
N PHE A 121 2.54 22.63 -32.55
CA PHE A 121 2.00 23.98 -32.47
C PHE A 121 2.98 25.05 -32.97
N ALA A 122 4.28 24.84 -32.77
CA ALA A 122 5.32 25.69 -33.35
C ALA A 122 5.36 25.56 -34.88
N ARG A 123 5.23 24.35 -35.44
CA ARG A 123 5.13 24.13 -36.91
C ARG A 123 3.93 24.86 -37.53
N TRP A 124 2.80 24.90 -36.84
CA TRP A 124 1.62 25.68 -37.26
C TRP A 124 1.73 27.18 -36.98
N ASN A 125 2.84 27.65 -36.41
CA ASN A 125 3.06 29.06 -36.07
C ASN A 125 1.92 29.65 -35.21
N LEU A 126 1.49 28.89 -34.20
CA LEU A 126 0.49 29.33 -33.24
C LEU A 126 1.10 30.32 -32.25
N SER A 127 0.40 31.43 -32.01
CA SER A 127 0.69 32.37 -30.93
C SER A 127 0.44 31.73 -29.56
N PRO A 128 0.98 32.28 -28.46
CA PRO A 128 0.75 31.75 -27.12
C PRO A 128 -0.74 31.59 -26.79
N ALA A 129 -1.56 32.58 -27.20
CA ALA A 129 -3.00 32.52 -27.01
C ALA A 129 -3.66 31.39 -27.84
N GLU A 130 -3.23 31.18 -29.08
CA GLU A 130 -3.77 30.10 -29.91
C GLU A 130 -3.36 28.70 -29.39
N LYS A 131 -2.14 28.55 -28.86
CA LYS A 131 -1.68 27.30 -28.23
C LYS A 131 -2.56 26.91 -27.04
N GLU A 132 -2.88 27.87 -26.18
CA GLU A 132 -3.78 27.63 -25.04
C GLU A 132 -5.17 27.21 -25.51
N VAL A 133 -5.74 27.87 -26.54
CA VAL A 133 -7.04 27.45 -27.10
C VAL A 133 -6.95 26.05 -27.70
N ALA A 134 -5.91 25.75 -28.49
CA ALA A 134 -5.71 24.44 -29.09
C ALA A 134 -5.64 23.33 -28.03
N LEU A 135 -4.88 23.54 -26.94
CA LEU A 135 -4.76 22.58 -25.85
C LEU A 135 -6.10 22.34 -25.14
N LEU A 136 -6.89 23.38 -24.90
CA LEU A 136 -8.21 23.24 -24.27
C LEU A 136 -9.21 22.53 -25.20
N LEU A 137 -9.13 22.77 -26.52
CA LEU A 137 -9.94 22.05 -27.51
C LEU A 137 -9.59 20.56 -27.58
N LEU A 138 -8.29 20.22 -27.51
CA LEU A 138 -7.82 18.83 -27.45
C LEU A 138 -8.25 18.12 -26.15
N LYS A 139 -8.38 18.87 -25.04
CA LYS A 139 -8.96 18.37 -23.79
C LYS A 139 -10.48 18.11 -23.87
N GLY A 140 -11.11 18.39 -25.01
CA GLY A 140 -12.53 18.13 -25.18
C GLY A 140 -13.43 19.27 -24.70
N LEU A 141 -12.89 20.46 -24.43
CA LEU A 141 -13.69 21.60 -23.97
C LEU A 141 -14.40 22.29 -25.13
N SER A 142 -15.62 22.75 -24.87
CA SER A 142 -16.42 23.59 -25.76
C SER A 142 -15.90 25.03 -25.80
N HIS A 143 -16.28 25.80 -26.83
CA HIS A 143 -15.88 27.21 -26.91
C HIS A 143 -16.37 28.04 -25.72
N LYS A 144 -17.49 27.66 -25.10
CA LYS A 144 -18.02 28.32 -23.91
C LYS A 144 -17.12 28.06 -22.69
N GLU A 145 -16.73 26.80 -22.47
CA GLU A 145 -15.79 26.44 -21.38
C GLU A 145 -14.40 27.05 -21.59
N VAL A 146 -13.91 27.08 -22.84
CA VAL A 146 -12.66 27.76 -23.19
C VAL A 146 -12.74 29.25 -22.86
N ALA A 147 -13.86 29.90 -23.20
CA ALA A 147 -14.09 31.31 -22.92
C ALA A 147 -14.08 31.60 -21.41
N GLU A 148 -14.71 30.74 -20.62
CA GLU A 148 -14.71 30.83 -19.16
C GLU A 148 -13.31 30.68 -18.56
N ILE A 149 -12.57 29.62 -18.91
CA ILE A 149 -11.21 29.37 -18.42
C ILE A 149 -10.26 30.50 -18.78
N ARG A 150 -10.38 31.04 -20.00
CA ARG A 150 -9.50 32.11 -20.50
C ARG A 150 -10.02 33.52 -20.17
N SER A 151 -11.15 33.65 -19.50
CA SER A 151 -11.79 34.94 -19.17
C SER A 151 -11.98 35.84 -20.41
N VAL A 152 -12.44 35.25 -21.52
CA VAL A 152 -12.77 35.95 -22.77
C VAL A 152 -14.22 35.71 -23.16
N THR A 153 -14.73 36.41 -24.19
CA THR A 153 -16.06 36.10 -24.72
C THR A 153 -16.06 34.82 -25.54
N GLU A 154 -17.20 34.13 -25.61
CA GLU A 154 -17.35 32.94 -26.46
C GLU A 154 -17.06 33.24 -27.94
N ALA A 155 -17.42 34.43 -28.42
CA ALA A 155 -17.12 34.88 -29.77
C ALA A 155 -15.60 34.96 -30.00
N THR A 156 -14.85 35.51 -29.03
CA THR A 156 -13.38 35.57 -29.08
C THR A 156 -12.76 34.18 -29.07
N ALA A 157 -13.22 33.28 -28.18
CA ALA A 157 -12.72 31.89 -28.13
C ALA A 157 -12.96 31.14 -29.45
N ARG A 158 -14.13 31.33 -30.05
CA ARG A 158 -14.49 30.76 -31.36
C ARG A 158 -13.65 31.33 -32.49
N GLN A 159 -13.36 32.63 -32.48
CA GLN A 159 -12.48 33.27 -33.45
C GLN A 159 -11.05 32.72 -33.35
N GLN A 160 -10.51 32.59 -32.13
CA GLN A 160 -9.19 32.01 -31.89
C GLN A 160 -9.13 30.54 -32.34
N ALA A 161 -10.17 29.74 -32.05
CA ALA A 161 -10.26 28.36 -32.53
C ALA A 161 -10.25 28.27 -34.07
N ARG A 162 -10.97 29.15 -34.76
CA ARG A 162 -10.94 29.23 -36.24
C ARG A 162 -9.55 29.58 -36.78
N ALA A 163 -8.84 30.48 -36.09
CA ALA A 163 -7.47 30.82 -36.46
C ALA A 163 -6.52 29.61 -36.31
N VAL A 164 -6.68 28.83 -35.23
CA VAL A 164 -5.96 27.55 -35.04
C VAL A 164 -6.22 26.59 -36.20
N TYR A 165 -7.49 26.32 -36.53
CA TYR A 165 -7.83 25.39 -37.62
C TYR A 165 -7.26 25.85 -38.96
N LYS A 166 -7.37 27.15 -39.27
CA LYS A 166 -6.83 27.73 -40.51
C LYS A 166 -5.31 27.58 -40.60
N LYS A 167 -4.59 27.82 -39.50
CA LYS A 167 -3.12 27.66 -39.44
C LYS A 167 -2.67 26.20 -39.49
N ALA A 168 -3.49 25.30 -38.93
CA ALA A 168 -3.25 23.87 -38.94
C ALA A 168 -3.61 23.20 -40.28
N GLY A 169 -4.38 23.88 -41.14
CA GLY A 169 -4.92 23.29 -42.37
C GLY A 169 -6.05 22.29 -42.13
N LEU A 170 -6.76 22.40 -41.00
CA LEU A 170 -7.80 21.47 -40.56
C LEU A 170 -9.20 22.10 -40.71
N SER A 171 -10.23 21.27 -40.92
CA SER A 171 -11.59 21.79 -41.15
C SER A 171 -12.32 22.17 -39.87
N GLY A 172 -11.91 21.63 -38.72
CA GLY A 172 -12.52 21.95 -37.44
C GLY A 172 -11.98 21.17 -36.25
N ARG A 173 -12.80 21.15 -35.18
CA ARG A 173 -12.43 20.59 -33.88
C ARG A 173 -12.17 19.08 -33.92
N HIS A 174 -12.98 18.34 -34.67
CA HIS A 174 -12.85 16.88 -34.77
C HIS A 174 -11.57 16.51 -35.50
N ASP A 175 -11.26 17.17 -36.62
CA ASP A 175 -9.99 16.99 -37.35
C ASP A 175 -8.78 17.33 -36.48
N LEU A 176 -8.87 18.40 -35.67
CA LEU A 176 -7.81 18.74 -34.71
C LEU A 176 -7.56 17.60 -33.72
N ALA A 177 -8.60 16.99 -33.17
CA ALA A 177 -8.44 15.85 -32.26
C ALA A 177 -7.93 14.60 -32.99
N ALA A 178 -8.48 14.32 -34.19
CA ALA A 178 -8.08 13.18 -35.01
C ALA A 178 -6.59 13.24 -35.37
N PHE A 179 -6.09 14.42 -35.79
CA PHE A 179 -4.69 14.62 -36.17
C PHE A 179 -3.70 14.17 -35.08
N PHE A 180 -4.00 14.40 -33.80
CA PHE A 180 -3.11 13.98 -32.70
C PHE A 180 -3.37 12.56 -32.20
N LEU A 181 -4.55 11.99 -32.49
CA LEU A 181 -4.94 10.67 -31.99
C LEU A 181 -4.62 9.55 -32.99
N GLU A 182 -4.52 9.85 -34.28
CA GLU A 182 -4.25 8.88 -35.35
C GLU A 182 -2.92 8.14 -35.11
N ASP A 183 -1.84 8.86 -34.78
CA ASP A 183 -0.53 8.28 -34.47
C ASP A 183 -0.48 7.55 -33.11
N LEU A 184 -1.42 7.85 -32.20
CA LEU A 184 -1.51 7.17 -30.89
C LEU A 184 -2.15 5.77 -31.02
N MET A 185 -2.83 5.49 -32.12
CA MET A 185 -3.57 4.24 -32.35
C MET A 185 -2.85 3.22 -33.22
N LEU A 186 -1.55 3.39 -33.47
CA LEU A 186 -0.77 2.43 -34.25
C LEU A 186 -0.79 1.04 -33.58
N PRO A 187 -1.19 -0.03 -34.30
CA PRO A 187 -0.98 -1.39 -33.82
C PRO A 187 0.50 -1.62 -33.55
N VAL A 188 0.84 -2.22 -32.41
CA VAL A 188 2.17 -2.79 -32.22
C VAL A 188 2.29 -3.92 -33.25
N GLU A 189 2.95 -3.65 -34.38
CA GLU A 189 3.24 -4.72 -35.34
C GLU A 189 4.16 -5.73 -34.63
N PRO A 190 3.74 -6.99 -34.48
CA PRO A 190 4.61 -8.01 -33.91
C PRO A 190 5.80 -8.18 -34.87
N GLU A 191 7.01 -7.95 -34.35
CA GLU A 191 8.27 -8.12 -35.07
C GLU A 191 8.21 -9.38 -35.94
N ALA A 192 8.28 -9.18 -37.26
CA ALA A 192 8.37 -10.26 -38.22
C ALA A 192 9.62 -11.08 -37.87
N LYS A 193 9.40 -12.31 -37.40
CA LYS A 193 10.45 -13.32 -37.17
C LYS A 193 11.35 -13.33 -38.39
N THR A 194 12.57 -12.87 -38.22
CA THR A 194 13.62 -12.96 -39.23
C THR A 194 13.85 -14.45 -39.45
N SER A 195 13.31 -14.96 -40.55
CA SER A 195 13.60 -16.28 -41.08
C SER A 195 15.11 -16.39 -41.22
N GLN A 196 15.75 -17.08 -40.27
CA GLN A 196 17.11 -17.52 -40.45
C GLN A 196 17.10 -18.58 -41.55
N ASP A 197 17.50 -18.14 -42.74
CA ASP A 197 18.01 -18.99 -43.81
C ASP A 197 18.97 -20.01 -43.21
N THR A 198 18.58 -21.28 -43.28
CA THR A 198 19.48 -22.41 -43.04
C THR A 198 20.39 -22.50 -44.27
N PRO A 199 21.73 -22.37 -44.15
CA PRO A 199 22.59 -22.63 -45.28
C PRO A 199 22.61 -24.14 -45.54
N SER A 200 21.97 -24.51 -46.64
CA SER A 200 22.19 -25.76 -47.36
C SER A 200 23.68 -25.91 -47.68
N GLY A 201 24.33 -26.95 -47.14
CA GLY A 201 25.71 -27.26 -47.49
C GLY A 201 26.36 -28.30 -46.58
N MET A 202 25.95 -29.56 -46.69
CA MET A 202 26.76 -30.70 -46.24
C MET A 202 27.05 -31.58 -47.46
N GLN A 203 28.18 -31.30 -48.12
CA GLN A 203 28.90 -32.24 -48.98
C GLN A 203 30.18 -32.62 -48.22
N GLY A 204 30.45 -33.92 -48.13
CA GLY A 204 31.64 -34.49 -47.49
C GLY A 204 31.33 -35.83 -46.87
#